data_AF-A0A4U5XAX9-F1
#
_entry.id   AF-A0A4U5XAX9-F1
#
_cell.length_a   1.000
_cell.length_b   1.000
_cell.length_c   1.000
_cell.angle_alpha   90.00
_cell.angle_beta   90.00
_cell.angle_gamma   90.00
#
_symmetry.space_group_name_H-M   'P 1'
#
loop_
_entity.id
_entity.type
_entity.pdbx_description
1 polymer ?
#
loop_
_entity_poly.entity_id
_entity_poly.type
_entity_poly.pdbx_seq_one_letter_code
_entity_poly.pdbx_strand_id
1 'polypeptide(L)'
;MSPWEAGGAGVLRLPSGRLVRGRGLRRRPRAGGPDPTYGLYLLGGPPPAVAWEARWIRWPDFRLPADPDEAAAALTEAWRRAATGRVEVACGGGRGRTGTALACLAVLDGVPAEQAVAYVRRHYHRRAVETPWQARYVRRFGAAGRRP
;
A
#
# COMPACT_ATOMS: atom_id res chain seq x y z
N MET A 1 -14.75 -12.54 -7.39
CA MET A 1 -14.25 -12.34 -6.01
C MET A 1 -14.75 -10.99 -5.52
N SER A 2 -15.11 -10.86 -4.24
CA SER A 2 -15.56 -9.58 -3.68
C SER A 2 -14.37 -8.78 -3.13
N PRO A 3 -14.35 -7.44 -3.26
CA PRO A 3 -13.38 -6.58 -2.57
C PRO A 3 -13.50 -6.71 -1.04
N TRP A 4 -12.59 -6.04 -0.31
CA TRP A 4 -12.70 -5.93 1.14
C TRP A 4 -14.02 -5.28 1.57
N GLU A 5 -14.44 -5.48 2.81
CA GLU A 5 -15.55 -4.72 3.36
C GLU A 5 -15.11 -3.29 3.70
N ALA A 6 -15.94 -2.30 3.32
CA ALA A 6 -15.71 -0.92 3.69
C ALA A 6 -15.76 -0.77 5.22
N GLY A 7 -14.85 0.00 5.80
CA GLY A 7 -14.74 0.19 7.25
C GLY A 7 -14.02 -0.94 8.00
N GLY A 8 -13.61 -2.01 7.31
CA GLY A 8 -12.79 -3.07 7.89
C GLY A 8 -11.46 -2.53 8.45
N ALA A 9 -10.94 -3.19 9.50
CA ALA A 9 -9.71 -2.75 10.15
C ALA A 9 -8.52 -2.73 9.18
N GLY A 10 -7.91 -1.54 9.02
CA GLY A 10 -6.79 -1.29 8.11
C GLY A 10 -7.19 -1.13 6.65
N VAL A 11 -8.49 -1.09 6.32
CA VAL A 11 -8.98 -0.88 4.95
C VAL A 11 -9.00 0.61 4.64
N LEU A 12 -8.25 1.01 3.62
CA LEU A 12 -8.32 2.32 3.00
C LEU A 12 -9.30 2.26 1.83
N ARG A 13 -10.28 3.17 1.83
CA ARG A 13 -11.09 3.46 0.65
C ARG A 13 -10.42 4.54 -0.17
N LEU A 14 -10.15 4.26 -1.44
CA LEU A 14 -9.60 5.22 -2.41
C LEU A 14 -10.75 6.03 -3.08
N PRO A 15 -10.47 7.20 -3.71
CA PRO A 15 -11.50 8.03 -4.35
C PRO A 15 -12.44 7.30 -5.32
N SER A 16 -11.92 6.38 -6.12
CA SER A 16 -12.69 5.56 -7.07
C SER A 16 -13.61 4.52 -6.41
N GLY A 17 -13.54 4.37 -5.09
CA GLY A 17 -14.27 3.36 -4.33
C GLY A 17 -13.50 2.05 -4.14
N ARG A 18 -12.32 1.89 -4.77
CA ARG A 18 -11.42 0.75 -4.53
C ARG A 18 -11.06 0.63 -3.05
N LEU A 19 -10.97 -0.61 -2.57
CA LEU A 19 -10.66 -0.92 -1.18
C LEU A 19 -9.35 -1.69 -1.09
N VAL A 20 -8.39 -1.15 -0.33
CA VAL A 20 -7.07 -1.75 -0.14
C VAL A 20 -6.79 -1.89 1.34
N ARG A 21 -6.33 -3.06 1.78
CA ARG A 21 -6.01 -3.29 3.19
C ARG A 21 -4.53 -3.09 3.47
N GLY A 22 -4.20 -2.11 4.30
CA GLY A 22 -2.87 -1.96 4.90
C GLY A 22 -2.71 -2.86 6.12
N ARG A 23 -1.54 -3.50 6.25
CA ARG A 23 -1.25 -4.39 7.39
C ARG A 23 0.19 -4.33 7.89
N GLY A 24 0.36 -4.56 9.20
CA GLY A 24 1.65 -4.89 9.81
C GLY A 24 1.80 -6.40 10.04
N LEU A 25 2.83 -7.03 9.46
CA LEU A 25 3.07 -8.47 9.54
C LEU A 25 3.53 -8.94 10.93
N ARG A 26 4.14 -8.05 11.72
CA ARG A 26 4.52 -8.39 13.12
C ARG A 26 3.30 -8.60 14.03
N ARG A 27 2.11 -8.19 13.60
CA ARG A 27 0.86 -8.42 14.34
C ARG A 27 0.16 -9.63 13.74
N ARG A 28 -0.30 -10.54 14.61
CA ARG A 28 -1.11 -11.68 14.19
C ARG A 28 -2.34 -11.18 13.41
N PRO A 29 -2.78 -11.93 12.37
CA PRO A 29 -4.05 -11.61 11.72
C PRO A 29 -5.15 -11.57 12.77
N ARG A 30 -6.12 -10.68 12.59
CA ARG A 30 -7.39 -10.84 13.30
C ARG A 30 -7.99 -12.18 12.82
N ALA A 31 -8.32 -13.06 13.75
CA ALA A 31 -8.95 -14.33 13.43
C ALA A 31 -10.31 -14.08 12.74
N GLY A 32 -10.64 -14.89 11.73
CA GLY A 32 -11.98 -14.93 11.12
C GLY A 32 -12.26 -13.96 9.98
N GLY A 33 -11.24 -13.38 9.32
CA GLY A 33 -11.43 -12.58 8.10
C GLY A 33 -11.05 -13.36 6.83
N PRO A 34 -11.61 -13.00 5.65
CA PRO A 34 -11.22 -13.63 4.39
C PRO A 34 -9.77 -13.31 4.05
N ASP A 35 -9.08 -14.28 3.45
CA ASP A 35 -7.70 -14.10 2.97
C ASP A 35 -7.65 -13.12 1.78
N PRO A 36 -6.55 -12.37 1.63
CA PRO A 36 -6.33 -11.56 0.44
C PRO A 36 -6.29 -12.45 -0.81
N THR A 37 -6.70 -11.88 -1.94
CA THR A 37 -6.53 -12.52 -3.25
C THR A 37 -5.18 -12.15 -3.85
N TYR A 38 -4.60 -11.02 -3.42
CA TYR A 38 -3.27 -10.57 -3.81
C TYR A 38 -2.60 -9.82 -2.65
N GLY A 39 -1.34 -10.16 -2.37
CA GLY A 39 -0.51 -9.48 -1.37
C GLY A 39 0.68 -8.75 -1.98
N LEU A 40 0.89 -7.49 -1.60
CA LEU A 40 2.12 -6.74 -1.88
C LEU A 40 2.94 -6.56 -0.59
N TYR A 41 4.10 -7.20 -0.53
CA TYR A 41 4.97 -7.23 0.64
C TYR A 41 6.18 -6.31 0.50
N LEU A 42 6.29 -5.35 1.41
CA LEU A 42 7.29 -4.27 1.42
C LEU A 42 8.30 -4.54 2.53
N LEU A 43 9.20 -5.50 2.30
CA LEU A 43 10.10 -6.03 3.34
C LEU A 43 11.57 -5.92 2.93
N GLY A 44 12.46 -5.84 3.92
CA GLY A 44 13.90 -5.79 3.69
C GLY A 44 14.49 -7.13 3.22
N GLY A 45 13.79 -8.22 3.50
CA GLY A 45 14.09 -9.57 3.04
C GLY A 45 12.81 -10.31 2.62
N PRO A 46 12.93 -11.48 1.99
CA PRO A 46 11.80 -12.22 1.46
C PRO A 46 10.81 -12.63 2.58
N PRO A 47 9.50 -12.50 2.36
CA PRO A 47 8.49 -13.01 3.28
C PRO A 47 8.44 -14.55 3.25
N PRO A 48 7.91 -15.20 4.30
CA PRO A 48 7.49 -16.59 4.22
C PRO A 48 6.48 -16.82 3.08
N ALA A 49 6.42 -18.04 2.57
CA ALA A 49 5.42 -18.42 1.58
C ALA A 49 4.01 -18.23 2.12
N VAL A 50 3.11 -17.77 1.26
CA VAL A 50 1.69 -17.53 1.56
C VAL A 50 0.83 -18.33 0.58
N ALA A 51 -0.41 -18.65 0.99
CA ALA A 51 -1.32 -19.48 0.19
C ALA A 51 -2.02 -18.72 -0.95
N TRP A 52 -1.83 -17.41 -1.03
CA TRP A 52 -2.40 -16.53 -2.07
C TRP A 52 -1.30 -15.96 -2.95
N GLU A 53 -1.70 -15.40 -4.10
CA GLU A 53 -0.75 -14.73 -4.98
C GLU A 53 -0.11 -13.52 -4.29
N ALA A 54 1.22 -13.44 -4.33
CA ALA A 54 1.92 -12.35 -3.69
C ALA A 54 3.13 -11.89 -4.48
N ARG A 55 3.39 -10.59 -4.42
CA ARG A 55 4.62 -9.96 -4.88
C ARG A 55 5.36 -9.37 -3.70
N TRP A 56 6.64 -9.64 -3.62
CA TRP A 56 7.55 -8.98 -2.69
C TRP A 56 8.42 -7.99 -3.45
N ILE A 57 8.60 -6.80 -2.88
CA ILE A 57 9.60 -5.85 -3.33
C ILE A 57 10.53 -5.52 -2.17
N ARG A 58 11.83 -5.40 -2.49
CA ARG A 58 12.85 -5.09 -1.48
C ARG A 58 12.71 -3.66 -1.01
N TRP A 59 12.23 -3.49 0.22
CA TRP A 59 12.02 -2.19 0.84
C TRP A 59 12.57 -2.17 2.27
N PRO A 60 13.83 -1.75 2.46
CA PRO A 60 14.48 -1.70 3.76
C PRO A 60 13.72 -0.80 4.75
N ASP A 61 13.80 -1.12 6.04
CA ASP A 61 13.03 -0.39 7.04
C ASP A 61 13.45 1.08 7.15
N PHE A 62 12.46 1.95 7.35
CA PHE A 62 12.60 3.41 7.30
C PHE A 62 13.23 3.97 6.01
N ARG A 63 13.45 3.18 4.95
CA ARG A 63 14.03 3.67 3.68
C ARG A 63 13.00 3.78 2.57
N LEU A 64 13.49 4.02 1.36
CA LEU A 64 12.79 3.95 0.08
C LEU A 64 12.93 2.54 -0.53
N PRO A 65 12.11 2.18 -1.54
CA PRO A 65 12.30 0.90 -2.23
C PRO A 65 13.71 0.84 -2.85
N ALA A 66 14.29 -0.36 -2.89
CA ALA A 66 15.61 -0.56 -3.48
C ALA A 66 15.60 -0.27 -4.99
N ASP A 67 14.49 -0.59 -5.65
CA ASP A 67 14.23 -0.30 -7.06
C ASP A 67 12.93 0.54 -7.17
N PRO A 68 13.01 1.82 -7.58
CA PRO A 68 11.84 2.67 -7.75
C PRO A 68 10.90 2.25 -8.88
N ASP A 69 11.41 1.68 -9.97
CA ASP A 69 10.63 1.29 -11.14
C ASP A 69 9.88 -0.02 -10.86
N GLU A 70 10.54 -0.97 -10.21
CA GLU A 70 9.90 -2.18 -9.71
C GLU A 70 8.76 -1.83 -8.74
N ALA A 71 9.01 -0.87 -7.84
CA ALA A 71 7.99 -0.41 -6.91
C ALA A 71 6.80 0.24 -7.63
N ALA A 72 7.05 1.09 -8.63
CA ALA A 72 5.99 1.73 -9.41
C ALA A 72 5.13 0.71 -10.17
N ALA A 73 5.77 -0.30 -10.78
CA ALA A 73 5.06 -1.39 -11.45
C ALA A 73 4.22 -2.22 -10.46
N ALA A 74 4.79 -2.58 -9.31
CA ALA A 74 4.09 -3.35 -8.29
C ALA A 74 2.90 -2.59 -7.67
N LEU A 75 3.03 -1.28 -7.47
CA LEU A 75 1.95 -0.41 -6.98
C LEU A 75 0.84 -0.26 -8.02
N THR A 76 1.20 -0.09 -9.29
CA THR A 76 0.22 -0.03 -10.40
C THR A 76 -0.57 -1.33 -10.50
N GLU A 77 0.10 -2.47 -10.37
CA GLU A 77 -0.56 -3.77 -10.37
C GLU A 77 -1.50 -3.95 -9.17
N ALA A 78 -1.05 -3.57 -7.98
CA ALA A 78 -1.89 -3.59 -6.78
C ALA A 78 -3.14 -2.71 -6.94
N TRP A 79 -3.00 -1.52 -7.55
CA TRP A 79 -4.12 -0.62 -7.84
C TRP A 79 -5.13 -1.21 -8.84
N ARG A 80 -4.65 -1.84 -9.92
CA ARG A 80 -5.50 -2.53 -10.90
C ARG A 80 -6.29 -3.67 -10.26
N ARG A 81 -5.60 -4.54 -9.51
CA ARG A 81 -6.23 -5.68 -8.81
C ARG A 81 -7.24 -5.27 -7.75
N ALA A 82 -7.08 -4.11 -7.13
CA ALA A 82 -8.01 -3.60 -6.14
C ALA A 82 -9.39 -3.24 -6.70
N ALA A 83 -9.55 -3.21 -8.04
CA ALA A 83 -10.85 -3.02 -8.68
C ALA A 83 -11.82 -4.19 -8.41
N THR A 84 -11.32 -5.41 -8.27
CA THR A 84 -12.14 -6.63 -8.15
C THR A 84 -11.67 -7.60 -7.05
N GLY A 85 -10.45 -7.42 -6.54
CA GLY A 85 -9.82 -8.32 -5.59
C GLY A 85 -9.65 -7.74 -4.19
N ARG A 86 -9.31 -8.61 -3.24
CA ARG A 86 -8.87 -8.25 -1.89
C ARG A 86 -7.37 -8.05 -1.90
N VAL A 87 -6.95 -6.82 -2.18
CA VAL A 87 -5.54 -6.44 -2.18
C VAL A 87 -5.08 -6.08 -0.77
N GLU A 88 -4.02 -6.76 -0.31
CA GLU A 88 -3.31 -6.43 0.92
C GLU A 88 -1.95 -5.78 0.60
N VAL A 89 -1.59 -4.74 1.33
CA VAL A 89 -0.27 -4.11 1.31
C VAL A 89 0.33 -4.17 2.70
N ALA A 90 1.46 -4.85 2.87
CA ALA A 90 2.00 -5.09 4.19
C ALA A 90 3.51 -4.86 4.30
N CYS A 91 3.91 -4.33 5.46
CA CYS A 91 5.30 -4.27 5.91
C CYS A 91 5.38 -4.78 7.36
N GLY A 92 6.54 -4.74 8.00
CA GLY A 92 6.67 -5.20 9.39
C GLY A 92 5.72 -4.46 10.36
N GLY A 93 5.62 -3.14 10.24
CA GLY A 93 4.86 -2.28 11.18
C GLY A 93 3.49 -1.80 10.70
N GLY A 94 3.20 -1.88 9.40
CA GLY A 94 1.95 -1.41 8.83
C GLY A 94 1.76 0.11 8.81
N ARG A 95 2.82 0.92 9.00
CA ARG A 95 2.71 2.39 9.12
C ARG A 95 3.57 3.16 8.16
N GLY A 96 4.90 2.99 8.19
CA GLY A 96 5.84 3.68 7.30
C GLY A 96 5.71 3.21 5.87
N ARG A 97 6.38 2.11 5.52
CA ARG A 97 6.38 1.55 4.15
C ARG A 97 4.97 1.28 3.62
N THR A 98 4.12 0.64 4.43
CA THR A 98 2.69 0.45 4.08
C THR A 98 1.99 1.77 3.82
N GLY A 99 2.14 2.76 4.71
CA GLY A 99 1.51 4.08 4.51
C GLY A 99 2.03 4.80 3.28
N THR A 100 3.32 4.68 2.97
CA THR A 100 3.94 5.23 1.76
C THR A 100 3.34 4.60 0.51
N ALA A 101 3.25 3.27 0.47
CA ALA A 101 2.62 2.56 -0.65
C ALA A 101 1.14 2.94 -0.80
N LEU A 102 0.36 2.95 0.29
CA LEU A 102 -1.04 3.38 0.27
C LEU A 102 -1.19 4.83 -0.24
N ALA A 103 -0.24 5.71 0.08
CA ALA A 103 -0.28 7.09 -0.41
C ALA A 103 0.02 7.14 -1.91
N CYS A 104 0.96 6.34 -2.42
CA CYS A 104 1.17 6.18 -3.86
C CYS A 104 -0.07 5.62 -4.57
N LEU A 105 -0.78 4.65 -3.97
CA LEU A 105 -2.04 4.14 -4.52
C LEU A 105 -3.12 5.23 -4.56
N ALA A 106 -3.19 6.10 -3.54
CA ALA A 106 -4.08 7.26 -3.57
C ALA A 106 -3.73 8.23 -4.71
N VAL A 107 -2.44 8.41 -5.00
CA VAL A 107 -2.00 9.21 -6.16
C VAL A 107 -2.43 8.59 -7.48
N LEU A 108 -2.24 7.28 -7.67
CA LEU A 108 -2.73 6.56 -8.85
C LEU A 108 -4.25 6.69 -9.00
N ASP A 109 -4.96 6.76 -7.88
CA ASP A 109 -6.42 6.88 -7.84
C ASP A 109 -6.92 8.34 -7.88
N GLY A 110 -6.05 9.29 -8.23
CA GLY A 110 -6.42 10.67 -8.53
C GLY A 110 -6.26 11.67 -7.38
N VAL A 111 -5.76 11.27 -6.20
CA VAL A 111 -5.42 12.22 -5.13
C VAL A 111 -4.17 13.00 -5.53
N PRO A 112 -4.16 14.36 -5.46
CA PRO A 112 -2.95 15.13 -5.73
C PRO A 112 -1.79 14.70 -4.82
N ALA A 113 -0.59 14.58 -5.36
CA ALA A 113 0.55 13.97 -4.67
C ALA A 113 0.96 14.71 -3.39
N GLU A 114 0.74 16.03 -3.34
CA GLU A 114 0.93 16.88 -2.18
C GLU A 114 -0.09 16.62 -1.06
N GLN A 115 -1.28 16.09 -1.40
CA GLN A 115 -2.37 15.78 -0.47
C GLN A 115 -2.40 14.30 -0.05
N ALA A 116 -1.77 13.41 -0.82
CA ALA A 116 -1.85 11.95 -0.63
C ALA A 116 -1.41 11.48 0.77
N VAL A 117 -0.38 12.10 1.36
CA VAL A 117 0.05 11.76 2.74
C VAL A 117 -1.02 12.15 3.76
N ALA A 118 -1.62 13.34 3.61
CA ALA A 118 -2.69 13.80 4.49
C ALA A 118 -3.93 12.89 4.35
N TYR A 119 -4.26 12.50 3.12
CA TYR A 119 -5.33 11.57 2.81
C TYR A 119 -5.18 10.25 3.57
N VAL A 120 -4.03 9.58 3.43
CA VAL A 120 -3.80 8.29 4.11
C VAL A 120 -3.75 8.46 5.63
N ARG A 121 -3.22 9.57 6.14
CA ARG A 121 -3.24 9.84 7.59
C ARG A 121 -4.66 9.98 8.14
N ARG A 122 -5.56 10.58 7.38
CA ARG A 122 -6.98 10.73 7.74
C ARG A 122 -7.77 9.44 7.62
N HIS A 123 -7.54 8.68 6.55
CA HIS A 123 -8.41 7.56 6.16
C HIS A 123 -7.88 6.18 6.52
N TYR A 124 -6.60 6.04 6.87
CA TYR A 124 -5.99 4.76 7.24
C TYR A 124 -5.35 4.79 8.63
N HIS A 125 -4.35 5.65 8.85
CA HIS A 125 -3.67 5.72 10.14
C HIS A 125 -2.96 7.06 10.34
N ARG A 126 -3.23 7.76 11.44
CA ARG A 126 -2.68 9.12 11.72
C ARG A 126 -1.15 9.25 11.64
N ARG A 127 -0.42 8.17 11.89
CA ARG A 127 1.06 8.08 11.80
C ARG A 127 1.57 7.39 10.52
N ALA A 128 0.73 7.25 9.48
CA ALA A 128 1.18 6.72 8.20
C ALA A 128 2.23 7.65 7.57
N VAL A 129 3.17 7.05 6.83
CA VAL A 129 4.34 7.74 6.26
C VAL A 129 5.22 8.31 7.38
N GLU A 130 6.21 7.53 7.80
CA GLU A 130 6.96 7.74 9.04
C GLU A 130 8.13 8.71 8.86
N THR A 131 8.65 8.86 7.64
CA THR A 131 9.87 9.65 7.40
C THR A 131 9.67 10.78 6.37
N PRO A 132 10.43 11.89 6.47
CA PRO A 132 10.36 12.97 5.49
C PRO A 132 10.68 12.54 4.05
N TRP A 133 11.62 11.61 3.86
CA TRP A 133 11.97 11.12 2.53
C TRP A 133 10.91 10.18 1.96
N GLN A 134 10.16 9.43 2.78
CA GLN A 134 8.98 8.71 2.32
C GLN A 134 7.89 9.66 1.82
N ALA A 135 7.64 10.76 2.54
CA ALA A 135 6.71 11.80 2.08
C ALA A 135 7.18 12.45 0.77
N ARG A 136 8.49 12.70 0.62
CA ARG A 136 9.08 13.21 -0.62
C ARG A 136 8.95 12.22 -1.78
N TYR A 137 9.11 10.93 -1.51
CA TYR A 137 8.92 9.87 -2.51
C TYR A 137 7.48 9.89 -3.06
N VAL A 138 6.47 9.97 -2.19
CA VAL A 138 5.05 10.09 -2.61
C VAL A 138 4.83 11.30 -3.50
N ARG A 139 5.38 12.47 -3.13
CA ARG A 139 5.25 13.70 -3.93
C ARG A 139 5.82 13.55 -5.34
N ARG A 140 6.96 12.85 -5.48
CA ARG A 140 7.61 12.60 -6.77
C ARG A 140 6.90 11.53 -7.60
N PHE A 141 6.24 10.57 -6.95
CA PHE A 141 5.51 9.50 -7.62
C PHE A 141 4.46 10.04 -8.61
N GLY A 142 3.70 11.07 -8.21
CA GLY A 142 2.70 11.71 -9.08
C GLY A 142 3.26 12.67 -10.14
N ALA A 143 4.56 12.97 -10.12
CA ALA A 143 5.23 13.72 -11.18
C ALA A 143 5.69 12.79 -12.32
N ALA A 144 6.04 11.54 -12.00
CA ALA A 144 6.43 10.54 -12.99
C ALA A 144 5.24 9.95 -13.77
N GLY A 145 4.07 9.83 -13.13
CA GLY A 145 2.83 9.36 -13.78
C GLY A 145 2.09 10.41 -14.62
N ARG A 146 2.63 11.63 -14.75
CA ARG A 146 2.06 12.76 -15.52
C ARG A 146 2.81 13.02 -16.84
N ARG A 147 3.50 12.01 -17.38
CA ARG A 147 3.97 12.10 -18.77
C ARG A 147 2.78 11.77 -19.70
N PRO A 148 2.37 12.69 -20.59
CA PRO A 148 1.39 12.40 -21.63
C PRO A 148 1.89 11.29 -22.56
#